data_AF-A0A1E7H0S2-F1
#
_entry.id   AF-A0A1E7H0S2-F1
#
_cell.length_a   1.000
_cell.length_b   1.000
_cell.length_c   1.000
_cell.angle_alpha   90.00
_cell.angle_beta   90.00
_cell.angle_gamma   90.00
#
_symmetry.space_group_name_H-M   'P 1'
#
loop_
_entity.id
_entity.type
_entity.pdbx_description
1 polymer ?
#
loop_
_entity_poly.entity_id
_entity_poly.type
_entity_poly.pdbx_seq_one_letter_code
_entity_poly.pdbx_strand_id
1 'polypeptide(L)'
;MSLRFEDLKKLVTEYIKKDWPELAGIEPTIQEEERSISREAETKLGLAHARTIPAKVKVFTFKKTVTAEDGAKIPVVSRITVDENGNIIKATGNKAPRI
;
A
#
# COMPACT_ATOMS: atom_id res chain seq x y z
N MET A 1 9.19 -18.12 3.48
CA MET A 1 9.23 -18.00 2.01
C MET A 1 8.66 -16.63 1.68
N SER A 2 9.49 -15.67 1.25
CA SER A 2 8.98 -14.38 0.77
C SER A 2 8.21 -14.60 -0.54
N LEU A 3 7.06 -13.94 -0.71
CA LEU A 3 6.32 -13.98 -1.96
C LEU A 3 7.14 -13.30 -3.06
N ARG A 4 7.02 -13.81 -4.30
CA ARG A 4 7.66 -13.16 -5.43
C ARG A 4 6.98 -11.83 -5.71
N PHE A 5 7.74 -10.91 -6.29
CA PHE A 5 7.27 -9.59 -6.66
C PHE A 5 6.01 -9.61 -7.55
N GLU A 6 5.94 -10.56 -8.49
CA GLU A 6 4.75 -10.72 -9.36
C GLU A 6 3.49 -11.10 -8.58
N ASP A 7 3.62 -11.97 -7.58
CA ASP A 7 2.50 -12.35 -6.71
C ASP A 7 2.02 -11.17 -5.86
N LEU A 8 2.96 -10.40 -5.30
CA LEU A 8 2.64 -9.16 -4.57
C LEU A 8 1.92 -8.14 -5.47
N LYS A 9 2.42 -7.93 -6.69
CA LYS A 9 1.79 -7.03 -7.66
C LYS A 9 0.36 -7.48 -7.99
N LYS A 10 0.12 -8.79 -8.17
CA LYS A 10 -1.22 -9.34 -8.41
C LYS A 10 -2.16 -9.08 -7.23
N LEU A 11 -1.75 -9.41 -6.00
CA LEU A 11 -2.55 -9.19 -4.79
C LEU A 11 -2.97 -7.74 -4.64
N VAL A 12 -2.02 -6.81 -4.81
CA VAL A 12 -2.28 -5.38 -4.68
C VAL A 12 -3.18 -4.88 -5.81
N THR A 13 -2.96 -5.35 -7.04
CA THR A 13 -3.79 -4.97 -8.20
C THR A 13 -5.23 -5.45 -8.02
N GLU A 14 -5.44 -6.65 -7.50
CA GLU A 14 -6.77 -7.20 -7.23
C GLU A 14 -7.47 -6.44 -6.10
N TYR A 15 -6.74 -6.13 -5.03
CA TYR A 15 -7.23 -5.31 -3.93
C TYR A 15 -7.64 -3.90 -4.40
N ILE A 16 -6.81 -3.24 -5.22
CA ILE A 16 -7.12 -1.96 -5.86
C ILE A 16 -8.35 -2.08 -6.75
N LYS A 17 -8.44 -3.11 -7.61
CA LYS A 17 -9.60 -3.30 -8.48
C LYS A 17 -10.91 -3.39 -7.69
N LYS A 18 -10.87 -4.03 -6.53
CA LYS A 18 -12.04 -4.25 -5.69
C LYS A 18 -12.43 -3.01 -4.89
N ASP A 19 -11.46 -2.28 -4.34
CA ASP A 19 -11.73 -1.15 -3.44
C ASP A 19 -11.72 0.23 -4.16
N TRP A 20 -10.92 0.34 -5.23
CA TRP A 20 -10.75 1.50 -6.10
C TRP A 20 -10.71 1.09 -7.59
N PRO A 21 -11.85 0.69 -8.18
CA PRO A 21 -11.92 0.29 -9.59
C PRO A 21 -11.43 1.39 -10.55
N GLU A 22 -11.49 2.67 -10.15
CA GLU A 22 -10.99 3.79 -10.96
C GLU A 22 -9.47 3.76 -11.17
N LEU A 23 -8.73 3.12 -10.26
CA LEU A 23 -7.29 2.92 -10.33
C LEU A 23 -6.92 1.56 -10.98
N ALA A 24 -7.93 0.77 -11.36
CA ALA A 24 -7.72 -0.49 -12.07
C ALA A 24 -6.97 -0.23 -13.38
N GLY A 25 -5.78 -0.83 -13.51
CA GLY A 25 -4.94 -0.70 -14.71
C GLY A 25 -3.94 0.46 -14.66
N ILE A 26 -3.88 1.23 -13.57
CA ILE A 26 -2.77 2.16 -13.34
C ILE A 26 -1.55 1.39 -12.84
N GLU A 27 -0.39 1.68 -13.41
CA GLU A 27 0.86 1.11 -12.90
C GLU A 27 1.20 1.74 -11.53
N PRO A 28 1.31 0.94 -10.46
CA PRO A 28 1.77 1.45 -9.19
C PRO A 28 3.25 1.79 -9.25
N THR A 29 3.61 2.91 -8.64
CA THR A 29 4.99 3.17 -8.23
C THR A 29 5.32 2.32 -7.02
N ILE A 30 6.37 1.50 -7.12
CA ILE A 30 6.75 0.56 -6.07
C ILE A 30 7.97 1.12 -5.36
N GLN A 31 7.86 1.26 -4.05
CA GLN A 31 8.93 1.70 -3.18
C GLN A 31 9.19 0.61 -2.15
N GLU A 32 10.44 0.19 -2.02
CA GLU A 32 10.85 -0.75 -0.99
C GLU A 32 11.31 0.08 0.22
N GLU A 33 10.59 -0.03 1.32
CA GLU A 33 10.91 0.62 2.60
C GLU A 33 11.36 -0.46 3.58
N GLU A 34 12.52 -0.27 4.20
CA GLU A 34 12.93 -1.09 5.33
C GLU A 34 12.44 -0.44 6.61
N ARG A 35 11.37 -0.99 7.21
CA ARG A 35 10.89 -0.51 8.50
C ARG A 35 11.58 -1.26 9.61
N SER A 36 12.49 -0.57 10.27
CA SER A 36 12.99 -0.98 11.58
C SER A 36 12.13 -0.32 12.65
N ILE A 37 11.41 -1.11 13.45
CA ILE A 37 10.80 -0.57 14.67
C ILE A 37 11.94 -0.31 15.66
N SER A 38 12.05 0.92 16.14
CA SER A 38 13.04 1.28 17.16
C SER A 38 12.68 0.63 18.50
N ARG A 39 13.68 0.06 19.20
CA ARG A 39 13.57 -0.61 20.51
C ARG A 39 12.79 0.17 21.58
N GLU A 40 12.81 1.49 21.53
CA GLU A 40 12.03 2.34 22.45
C GLU A 40 10.52 2.18 22.27
N ALA A 41 10.03 2.06 21.03
CA ALA A 41 8.62 1.81 20.76
C ALA A 41 8.20 0.41 21.22
N GLU A 42 9.07 -0.58 21.06
CA GLU A 42 8.83 -1.97 21.49
C GLU A 42 8.67 -2.06 23.02
N THR A 43 9.51 -1.35 23.76
CA THR A 43 9.48 -1.31 25.23
C THR A 43 8.19 -0.65 25.74
N LYS A 44 7.76 0.46 25.13
CA LYS A 44 6.51 1.13 25.52
C LYS A 44 5.24 0.33 25.20
N LEU A 45 5.31 -0.57 24.21
CA LEU A 45 4.20 -1.44 23.81
C LEU A 45 4.17 -2.78 24.56
N GLY A 46 5.14 -3.05 25.46
CA GLY A 46 5.20 -4.29 26.24
C GLY A 46 5.54 -5.54 25.41
N LEU A 47 6.03 -5.36 24.19
CA LEU A 47 6.43 -6.45 23.30
C LEU A 47 7.85 -6.89 23.67
N ALA A 48 7.97 -7.67 24.75
CA ALA A 48 9.26 -8.08 25.33
C ALA A 48 10.21 -8.83 24.38
N HIS A 49 9.74 -9.28 23.22
CA HIS A 49 10.49 -10.03 22.21
C HIS A 49 9.92 -9.75 20.80
N ALA A 50 9.55 -8.52 20.49
CA ALA A 50 9.42 -8.19 19.07
C ALA A 50 10.82 -8.33 18.48
N ARG A 51 11.00 -9.37 17.65
CA ARG A 51 12.23 -9.51 16.89
C ARG A 51 12.41 -8.18 16.16
N THR A 52 13.59 -7.59 16.27
CA THR A 52 14.07 -6.54 15.38
C THR A 52 14.20 -7.14 13.98
N ILE A 53 13.09 -7.54 13.37
CA ILE A 53 13.03 -7.96 11.99
C ILE A 53 12.94 -6.63 11.25
N PRO A 54 13.94 -6.23 10.46
CA PRO A 54 13.70 -5.24 9.43
C PRO A 54 12.57 -5.81 8.57
N ALA A 55 11.35 -5.33 8.78
CA ALA A 55 10.23 -5.72 7.96
C ALA A 55 10.44 -4.97 6.66
N LYS A 56 10.91 -5.67 5.62
CA LYS A 56 10.98 -5.11 4.28
C LYS A 56 9.55 -5.01 3.79
N VAL A 57 9.05 -3.79 3.77
CA VAL A 57 7.70 -3.50 3.31
C VAL A 57 7.78 -2.92 1.91
N LYS A 58 6.91 -3.40 1.02
CA LYS A 58 6.74 -2.84 -0.31
C LYS A 58 5.53 -1.92 -0.30
N VAL A 59 5.78 -0.64 -0.60
CA VAL A 59 4.75 0.38 -0.72
C VAL A 59 4.41 0.55 -2.19
N PHE A 60 3.20 0.19 -2.56
CA PHE A 60 2.62 0.37 -3.89
C PHE A 60 1.78 1.65 -3.89
N THR A 61 2.20 2.65 -4.66
CA THR A 61 1.51 3.93 -4.80
C THR A 61 0.89 4.04 -6.18
N PHE A 62 -0.43 4.07 -6.23
CA PHE A 62 -1.23 4.31 -7.42
C PHE A 62 -1.61 5.78 -7.46
N LYS A 63 -1.33 6.45 -8.58
CA LYS A 63 -1.72 7.85 -8.79
C LYS A 63 -2.41 7.96 -10.13
N LYS A 64 -3.65 8.45 -10.13
CA LYS A 64 -4.42 8.74 -11.35
C LYS A 64 -5.05 10.12 -11.22
N THR A 65 -5.11 10.83 -12.33
CA THR A 65 -5.95 12.01 -12.44
C THR A 65 -7.19 11.59 -13.20
N VAL A 66 -8.34 11.64 -12.54
CA VAL A 66 -9.64 11.44 -13.21
C VAL A 66 -10.26 12.81 -13.48
N THR A 67 -10.78 12.98 -14.68
CA THR A 67 -11.55 14.17 -15.05
C THR A 67 -13.00 13.87 -14.71
N ALA A 68 -13.58 14.61 -13.77
CA ALA A 68 -15.02 14.54 -13.48
C ALA A 68 -15.83 15.16 -14.64
N GLU A 69 -17.12 14.84 -14.72
CA GLU A 69 -18.03 15.40 -15.75
C GLU A 69 -18.07 16.94 -15.75
N ASP A 70 -17.75 17.58 -14.62
CA ASP A 70 -17.66 19.03 -14.45
C ASP A 70 -16.35 19.65 -15.00
N GLY A 71 -15.47 18.84 -15.61
CA GLY A 71 -14.15 19.26 -16.10
C GLY A 71 -13.08 19.39 -15.00
N ALA A 72 -13.45 19.14 -13.75
CA ALA A 72 -12.52 19.13 -12.62
C ALA A 72 -11.56 17.93 -12.66
N LYS A 73 -10.26 18.18 -12.54
CA LYS A 73 -9.22 17.15 -12.46
C LYS A 73 -9.03 16.73 -11.00
N ILE A 74 -9.51 15.56 -10.63
CA ILE A 74 -9.40 15.02 -9.27
C ILE A 74 -8.20 14.06 -9.22
N PRO A 75 -7.16 14.36 -8.45
CA PRO A 75 -6.05 13.44 -8.24
C PRO A 75 -6.46 12.37 -7.23
N VAL A 76 -6.61 11.14 -7.72
CA VAL A 76 -6.86 9.95 -6.91
C VAL A 76 -5.52 9.29 -6.62
N VAL A 77 -5.17 9.20 -5.34
CA VAL A 77 -3.93 8.58 -4.87
C VAL A 77 -4.27 7.49 -3.87
N SER A 78 -3.81 6.26 -4.15
CA SER A 78 -3.93 5.13 -3.24
C SER A 78 -2.56 4.53 -2.95
N ARG A 79 -2.24 4.36 -1.68
CA ARG A 79 -1.00 3.78 -1.17
C ARG A 79 -1.33 2.51 -0.42
N ILE A 80 -0.66 1.43 -0.80
CA ILE A 80 -0.82 0.13 -0.17
C ILE A 80 0.56 -0.34 0.28
N THR A 81 0.73 -0.55 1.57
CA THR A 81 1.92 -1.12 2.18
C THR A 81 1.69 -2.61 2.39
N VAL A 82 2.56 -3.41 1.81
CA VAL A 82 2.51 -4.88 1.85
C VAL A 82 3.81 -5.40 2.43
N ASP A 83 3.74 -6.44 3.23
CA ASP A 83 4.91 -7.17 3.75
C ASP A 83 5.50 -8.12 2.69
N GLU A 84 6.73 -8.62 2.90
CA GLU A 84 7.34 -9.69 2.08
C GLU A 84 6.46 -10.95 1.97
N ASN A 85 5.61 -11.19 2.96
CA ASN A 85 4.69 -12.32 2.98
C ASN A 85 3.36 -12.04 2.24
N GLY A 86 3.21 -10.89 1.58
CA GLY A 86 1.97 -10.53 0.89
C GLY A 86 0.84 -10.06 1.80
N ASN A 87 1.14 -9.85 3.09
CA ASN A 87 0.18 -9.30 4.03
C ASN A 87 0.08 -7.78 3.86
N ILE A 88 -1.13 -7.27 3.65
CA ILE A 88 -1.38 -5.83 3.58
C ILE A 88 -1.31 -5.26 5.00
N ILE A 89 -0.25 -4.52 5.28
CA ILE A 89 -0.04 -3.87 6.59
C ILE A 89 -0.90 -2.61 6.68
N LYS A 90 -1.01 -1.87 5.56
CA LYS A 90 -1.74 -0.60 5.52
C LYS A 90 -2.26 -0.32 4.12
N ALA A 91 -3.52 0.05 4.01
CA ALA A 91 -4.07 0.66 2.80
C ALA A 91 -4.56 2.07 3.14
N THR A 92 -4.18 3.05 2.32
CA THR A 92 -4.60 4.44 2.47
C THR A 92 -4.83 4.99 1.08
N GLY A 93 -6.08 5.29 0.74
CA GLY A 93 -6.40 5.87 -0.54
C GLY A 93 -7.48 6.92 -0.41
N ASN A 94 -7.40 7.92 -1.28
CA ASN A 94 -8.51 8.83 -1.47
C ASN A 94 -9.46 8.22 -2.50
N LYS A 95 -10.75 8.13 -2.20
CA LYS A 95 -11.77 7.74 -3.19
C LYS A 95 -12.14 9.01 -3.96
N ALA A 96 -12.38 8.91 -5.28
CA ALA A 96 -13.10 9.99 -5.92
C ALA A 96 -14.47 10.13 -5.21
N PRO A 97 -14.95 11.35 -4.99
CA PRO A 97 -16.30 11.53 -4.46
C PRO A 97 -17.28 10.75 -5.36
N ARG A 98 -18.15 9.94 -4.76
CA ARG A 98 -19.27 9.32 -5.49
C ARG A 98 -20.13 10.49 -5.98
N ILE A 99 -20.03 10.80 -7.27
CA ILE A 99 -21.00 11.62 -8.00
C ILE A 99 -22.26 10.80 -8.25
#